data_AF-A0A3N5PZE3-F1
#
_entry.id   AF-A0A3N5PZE3-F1
#
_cell.length_a   1.000
_cell.length_b   1.000
_cell.length_c   1.000
_cell.angle_alpha   90.00
_cell.angle_beta   90.00
_cell.angle_gamma   90.00
#
_symmetry.space_group_name_H-M   'P 1'
#
loop_
_entity.id
_entity.type
_entity.pdbx_description
1 polymer ?
#
loop_
_entity_poly.entity_id
_entity_poly.type
_entity_poly.pdbx_seq_one_letter_code
_entity_poly.pdbx_strand_id
1 'polypeptide(L)' 'TIKSYPDTANTKVIAMTAYPSAANEKRIKECGAQSCLTKPLDMKVLISHVESVL' A
#
# COMPACT_ATOMS: atom_id res chain seq x y z
N THR A 1 -7.16 -5.53 10.91
CA THR A 1 -6.11 -4.75 10.21
C THR A 1 -6.25 -3.29 10.62
N ILE A 2 -5.41 -2.35 10.15
CA ILE A 2 -5.60 -0.91 10.45
C ILE A 2 -6.98 -0.40 10.01
N LYS A 3 -7.60 -1.08 9.03
CA LYS A 3 -8.95 -0.78 8.54
C LYS A 3 -10.07 -1.16 9.51
N SER A 4 -9.79 -1.97 10.53
CA SER A 4 -10.79 -2.46 11.48
C SER A 4 -11.14 -1.45 12.58
N TYR A 5 -10.33 -0.40 12.76
CA TYR A 5 -10.58 0.66 13.74
C TYR A 5 -11.34 1.82 13.07
N PRO A 6 -12.44 2.33 13.67
CA PRO A 6 -13.25 3.40 13.07
C PRO A 6 -12.42 4.62 12.66
N ASP A 7 -11.48 5.04 13.52
CA ASP A 7 -10.69 6.26 13.34
C ASP A 7 -9.68 6.17 12.18
N THR A 8 -9.32 4.95 11.76
CA THR A 8 -8.32 4.70 10.71
C THR A 8 -8.88 3.91 9.52
N ALA A 9 -10.17 3.57 9.53
CA ALA A 9 -10.83 2.82 8.47
C ALA A 9 -10.68 3.52 7.10
N ASN A 10 -10.73 4.85 7.09
CA ASN A 10 -10.69 5.66 5.88
C ASN A 10 -9.26 6.05 5.44
N THR A 11 -8.23 5.82 6.26
CA THR A 11 -6.83 6.15 5.93
C THR A 11 -6.38 5.44 4.67
N LYS A 12 -5.85 6.16 3.67
CA LYS A 12 -5.27 5.56 2.47
C LYS A 12 -3.99 4.82 2.84
N VAL A 13 -3.82 3.59 2.38
CA VAL A 13 -2.68 2.73 2.75
C VAL A 13 -1.93 2.30 1.50
N ILE A 14 -0.67 2.69 1.40
CA ILE A 14 0.28 2.25 0.39
C ILE A 14 1.32 1.38 1.12
N ALA A 15 1.35 0.09 0.81
CA ALA A 15 2.28 -0.84 1.42
C ALA A 15 3.62 -0.87 0.67
N MET A 16 4.68 -1.33 1.34
CA MET A 16 6.03 -1.39 0.78
C MET A 16 6.68 -2.72 1.17
N THR A 17 7.18 -3.50 0.22
CA THR A 17 7.75 -4.84 0.49
C THR A 17 9.14 -5.01 -0.13
N ALA A 18 10.05 -5.70 0.58
CA ALA A 18 11.31 -6.16 0.02
C ALA A 18 11.20 -7.57 -0.60
N TYR A 19 10.01 -8.20 -0.54
CA TYR A 19 9.77 -9.55 -1.02
C TYR A 19 8.54 -9.57 -1.96
N PRO A 20 8.69 -9.02 -3.19
CA PRO A 20 7.59 -8.94 -4.14
C PRO A 20 7.24 -10.34 -4.67
N SER A 21 5.97 -10.70 -4.54
CA SER A 21 5.38 -11.85 -5.23
C SER A 21 3.88 -11.59 -5.39
N ALA A 22 3.24 -12.21 -6.38
CA ALA A 22 1.80 -12.08 -6.59
C ALA A 22 1.00 -12.51 -5.34
N ALA A 23 1.46 -13.54 -4.63
CA ALA A 23 0.85 -14.01 -3.39
C ALA A 23 0.96 -12.97 -2.27
N ASN A 24 2.14 -12.36 -2.09
CA ASN A 24 2.34 -11.33 -1.06
C ASN A 24 1.56 -10.06 -1.38
N GLU A 25 1.56 -9.63 -2.64
CA GLU A 25 0.79 -8.47 -3.07
C GLU A 25 -0.71 -8.68 -2.83
N LYS A 26 -1.24 -9.85 -3.18
CA LYS A 26 -2.65 -10.21 -2.91
C LYS A 26 -2.97 -10.12 -1.43
N ARG A 27 -2.16 -10.78 -0.58
CA ARG A 27 -2.35 -10.76 0.88
C ARG A 27 -2.29 -9.35 1.46
N ILE A 28 -1.39 -8.51 0.96
CA ILE A 28 -1.26 -7.10 1.36
C ILE A 28 -2.52 -6.30 1.00
N LYS A 29 -3.04 -6.48 -0.22
CA LYS A 29 -4.28 -5.84 -0.66
C LYS A 29 -5.49 -6.31 0.14
N GLU A 30 -5.60 -7.61 0.41
CA GLU A 30 -6.64 -8.18 1.28
C GLU A 30 -6.60 -7.62 2.72
N CYS A 31 -5.42 -7.19 3.19
CA CYS A 31 -5.29 -6.53 4.48
C CYS A 31 -5.77 -5.06 4.48
N GLY A 32 -6.12 -4.50 3.32
CA GLY A 32 -6.67 -3.16 3.17
C GLY A 32 -5.71 -2.12 2.57
N ALA A 33 -4.58 -2.54 2.02
CA ALA A 33 -3.71 -1.65 1.22
C ALA A 33 -4.30 -1.43 -0.18
N GLN A 34 -4.24 -0.20 -0.68
CA GLN A 34 -4.65 0.12 -2.05
C GLN A 34 -3.60 -0.30 -3.07
N SER A 35 -2.33 -0.16 -2.72
CA SER A 35 -1.21 -0.53 -3.56
C SER A 35 -0.06 -1.11 -2.73
N CYS A 36 0.84 -1.82 -3.41
CA CYS A 36 2.07 -2.34 -2.82
C CYS A 36 3.24 -1.96 -3.72
N LEU A 37 4.18 -1.19 -3.19
CA LEU A 37 5.41 -0.81 -3.88
C LEU A 37 6.56 -1.71 -3.43
N THR A 38 7.50 -1.97 -4.31
CA THR A 38 8.69 -2.78 -3.99
C THR A 38 9.81 -1.88 -3.44
N LYS A 39 10.57 -2.37 -2.47
CA LYS A 39 11.83 -1.76 -2.01
C LYS A 39 13.01 -2.24 -2.88
N PRO A 40 14.00 -1.39 -3.18
CA PRO A 40 14.06 0.04 -2.85
C PRO A 40 13.03 0.85 -3.65
N LEU A 41 12.55 1.94 -3.06
CA LEU A 41 11.52 2.76 -3.70
C LEU A 41 12.09 3.55 -4.86
N ASP A 42 11.35 3.56 -5.96
CA ASP A 42 11.44 4.63 -6.93
C ASP A 42 10.62 5.83 -6.42
N MET A 43 11.30 6.94 -6.13
CA MET A 43 10.68 8.15 -5.61
C MET A 43 9.71 8.79 -6.61
N LYS A 44 9.94 8.66 -7.92
CA LYS A 44 9.00 9.17 -8.93
C LYS A 44 7.70 8.38 -8.91
N VAL A 45 7.80 7.05 -8.76
CA VAL A 45 6.63 6.16 -8.65
C VAL A 45 5.87 6.40 -7.35
N LEU A 46 6.58 6.65 -6.25
CA LEU A 46 5.95 6.98 -4.96
C LEU A 46 5.18 8.30 -5.05
N ILE A 47 5.80 9.36 -5.55
CA ILE A 47 5.18 10.68 -5.67
C ILE A 47 3.93 10.60 -6.55
N SER A 48 4.03 9.96 -7.72
CA SER A 48 2.85 9.80 -8.59
C SER A 48 1.73 9.00 -7.94
N HIS A 49 2.06 7.99 -7.12
CA HIS A 49 1.05 7.26 -6.35
C HIS A 49 0.39 8.13 -5.29
N VAL A 50 1.15 8.92 -4.53
CA VAL A 50 0.60 9.82 -3.51
C VAL A 50 -0.32 10.87 -4.15
N GLU A 51 0.12 11.47 -5.26
CA GLU A 51 -0.70 12.43 -6.03
C GLU A 51 -1.99 11.80 -6.58
N SER A 52 -1.96 10.51 -6.93
CA SER A 52 -3.15 9.81 -7.45
C SER A 52 -4.21 9.47 -6.40
N VAL A 53 -3.87 9.54 -5.10
CA VAL A 53 -4.78 9.17 -3.99
C VAL A 53 -5.22 10.35 -3.14
N LEU A 54 -4.72 11.56 -3.42
CA LEU A 54 -5.23 12.84 -2.94
C LEU A 54 -6.49 13.23 -3.72
#